data_AF-A0A517QKX5-F1
#
_entry.id   AF-A0A517QKX5-F1
#
_cell.length_a   1.000
_cell.length_b   1.000
_cell.length_c   1.000
_cell.angle_alpha   90.00
_cell.angle_beta   90.00
_cell.angle_gamma   90.00
#
_symmetry.space_group_name_H-M   'P 1'
#
loop_
_entity.id
_entity.type
_entity.pdbx_description
1 polymer ?
#
loop_
_entity_poly.entity_id
_entity_poly.type
_entity_poly.pdbx_seq_one_letter_code
_entity_poly.pdbx_strand_id
1 'polypeptide(L)'
;MSESKESPCPDCGEMVRVNSLRCWNCGAFMNPELEEKYLEMQAKPQQTIFSDLPDSEVSSLADDASTEEGGDDDFELSMPSKTPAVTNEAGALPSDLNDPASTDPESKRSAEDAPVKSTGDDIFNIAMKDEKQLQKQRRKRAQRGGMKTPGGGLIIFCPYGCRIVVKESHRGMQGKCPECRAPFIVPVDPPNFRKEKTSDDSSSKEATKEGFEGWLSDLHLHNVNPEKLKLKADSLLKEFTLADFGFSDDQLVVAVYTKKARAALGKSDGKNDPRTALKAELQAGKKGENPDLAEMMTFSKDDLAQIKVVQPVASRADSIFHGITVFGEGRISIQLPHVEGKNEILYVSMGLTQFWEFQKLVEEKYGVTSLGAGAGIPSEHEYESYRCHFLETQIKALKNLEFYKADETVELEAVGYQCGKCQATVSEEGRKREGLGGKTAKGIPKAKCPKCSSKMGDNTLYGIKQEAEEPATAGAM
;
A
#
# COMPACT_ATOMS: atom_id res chain seq x y z
N MET A 1 19.90 19.95 -59.50
CA MET A 1 18.48 19.56 -59.44
C MET A 1 18.11 19.50 -57.97
N SER A 2 17.22 20.38 -57.51
CA SER A 2 16.79 20.45 -56.11
C SER A 2 15.79 19.33 -55.85
N GLU A 3 16.24 18.24 -55.22
CA GLU A 3 15.36 17.15 -54.77
C GLU A 3 14.28 17.70 -53.84
N SER A 4 13.03 17.48 -54.22
CA SER A 4 11.84 17.84 -53.45
C SER A 4 11.91 17.13 -52.10
N LYS A 5 11.99 17.88 -51.00
CA LYS A 5 12.13 17.35 -49.63
C LYS A 5 10.83 16.75 -49.06
N GLU A 6 9.77 16.66 -49.85
CA GLU A 6 8.42 16.29 -49.43
C GLU A 6 7.74 15.37 -50.46
N SER A 7 7.04 14.35 -49.98
CA SER A 7 6.25 13.39 -50.76
C SER A 7 4.82 13.30 -50.20
N PRO A 8 3.79 13.16 -51.07
CA PRO A 8 2.41 13.08 -50.62
C PRO A 8 2.13 11.76 -49.89
N CYS A 9 1.30 11.82 -48.85
CA CYS A 9 0.81 10.64 -48.14
C CYS A 9 -0.12 9.81 -49.04
N PRO A 10 -0.01 8.46 -49.06
CA PRO A 10 -0.86 7.61 -49.89
C PRO A 10 -2.35 7.66 -49.51
N ASP A 11 -2.69 7.88 -48.24
CA ASP A 11 -4.08 7.84 -47.76
C ASP A 11 -4.78 9.20 -47.80
N CYS A 12 -4.11 10.25 -47.32
CA CYS A 12 -4.73 11.58 -47.18
C CYS A 12 -4.20 12.63 -48.17
N GLY A 13 -3.16 12.33 -48.94
CA GLY A 13 -2.58 13.24 -49.92
C GLY A 13 -1.74 14.39 -49.34
N GLU A 14 -1.60 14.48 -48.02
CA GLU A 14 -0.83 15.55 -47.35
C GLU A 14 0.67 15.44 -47.65
N MET A 15 1.35 16.56 -47.85
CA MET A 15 2.80 16.59 -48.15
C MET A 15 3.61 16.35 -46.87
N VAL A 16 4.32 15.21 -46.81
CA VAL A 16 5.12 14.79 -45.66
C VAL A 16 6.59 14.78 -46.05
N ARG A 17 7.50 15.10 -45.11
CA ARG A 17 8.94 15.05 -45.36
C ARG A 17 9.39 13.67 -45.82
N VAL A 18 10.26 13.65 -46.82
CA VAL A 18 10.91 12.41 -47.29
C VAL A 18 11.70 11.81 -46.12
N ASN A 19 11.49 10.51 -45.83
CA ASN A 19 11.95 9.73 -44.67
C ASN A 19 11.04 9.74 -43.42
N SER A 20 9.85 10.36 -43.44
CA SER A 20 8.88 10.12 -42.36
C SER A 20 8.29 8.70 -42.48
N LEU A 21 8.30 7.93 -41.39
CA LEU A 21 7.73 6.57 -41.36
C LEU A 21 6.20 6.60 -41.40
N ARG A 22 5.59 7.64 -40.83
CA ARG A 22 4.14 7.83 -40.78
C ARG A 22 3.77 9.25 -41.18
N CYS A 23 2.57 9.41 -41.73
CA CYS A 23 1.98 10.71 -41.96
C CYS A 23 1.62 11.36 -40.62
N TRP A 24 1.99 12.63 -40.45
CA TRP A 24 1.64 13.39 -39.24
C TRP A 24 0.13 13.59 -39.07
N ASN A 25 -0.62 13.73 -40.18
CA ASN A 25 -2.04 14.04 -40.15
C ASN A 25 -2.92 12.79 -39.91
N CYS A 26 -2.73 11.73 -40.71
CA CYS A 26 -3.57 10.53 -40.63
C CYS A 26 -2.91 9.32 -39.94
N GLY A 27 -1.61 9.37 -39.65
CA GLY A 27 -0.88 8.26 -39.00
C GLY A 27 -0.58 7.05 -39.91
N ALA A 28 -1.02 7.09 -41.18
CA ALA A 28 -0.76 6.07 -42.19
C ALA A 28 0.75 5.92 -42.46
N PHE A 29 1.20 4.71 -42.79
CA PHE A 29 2.58 4.48 -43.15
C PHE A 29 2.89 5.06 -44.53
N MET A 30 4.05 5.70 -44.67
CA MET A 30 4.47 6.27 -45.97
C MET A 30 4.99 5.20 -46.93
N ASN A 31 5.32 4.01 -46.43
CA ASN A 31 5.78 2.87 -47.22
C ASN A 31 4.95 1.62 -46.86
N PRO A 32 4.21 1.03 -47.83
CA PRO A 32 3.35 -0.13 -47.57
C PRO A 32 4.13 -1.36 -47.12
N GLU A 33 5.38 -1.53 -47.54
CA GLU A 33 6.20 -2.69 -47.12
C GLU A 33 6.53 -2.66 -45.61
N LEU A 34 6.62 -1.46 -45.02
CA LEU A 34 6.86 -1.30 -43.58
C LEU A 34 5.59 -1.55 -42.77
N GLU A 35 4.43 -1.23 -43.34
CA GLU A 35 3.14 -1.54 -42.73
C GLU A 35 2.93 -3.05 -42.62
N GLU A 36 3.22 -3.80 -43.68
CA GLU A 36 3.13 -5.27 -43.70
C GLU A 36 4.05 -5.92 -42.65
N LYS A 37 5.32 -5.48 -42.58
CA LYS A 37 6.26 -5.98 -41.56
C LYS A 37 5.83 -5.64 -40.13
N TYR A 38 5.22 -4.47 -39.93
CA TYR A 38 4.72 -4.08 -38.62
C TYR A 38 3.53 -4.95 -38.19
N LEU A 39 2.62 -5.28 -39.13
CA LEU A 39 1.53 -6.20 -38.91
C LEU A 39 2.03 -7.63 -38.63
N GLU A 40 3.06 -8.09 -39.34
CA GLU A 40 3.69 -9.39 -39.10
C GLU A 40 4.34 -9.47 -37.71
N MET A 41 4.99 -8.39 -37.27
CA MET A 41 5.60 -8.29 -35.94
C MET A 41 4.55 -8.26 -34.81
N GLN A 42 3.40 -7.62 -35.03
CA GLN A 42 2.28 -7.68 -34.09
C GLN A 42 1.64 -9.07 -34.05
N ALA A 43 1.56 -9.76 -35.18
CA ALA A 43 1.01 -11.11 -35.27
C ALA A 43 1.93 -12.16 -34.63
N LYS A 44 3.25 -11.90 -34.58
CA LYS A 44 4.25 -12.81 -34.02
C LYS A 44 5.08 -12.09 -32.93
N PRO A 45 4.48 -11.80 -31.76
CA PRO A 45 5.22 -11.18 -30.67
C PRO A 45 6.44 -12.04 -30.33
N GLN A 46 7.60 -11.41 -30.18
CA GLN A 46 8.83 -12.12 -29.85
C GLN A 46 8.61 -12.89 -28.54
N GLN A 47 8.87 -14.19 -28.58
CA GLN A 47 8.79 -15.03 -27.39
C GLN A 47 9.83 -14.52 -26.40
N THR A 48 9.37 -14.05 -25.25
CA THR A 48 10.24 -13.74 -24.12
C THR A 48 10.84 -15.06 -23.66
N ILE A 49 12.11 -15.31 -23.99
CA ILE A 49 12.87 -16.42 -23.45
C ILE A 49 13.15 -16.05 -21.99
N PHE A 50 12.39 -16.63 -21.07
CA PHE A 50 12.79 -16.67 -19.67
C PHE A 50 13.87 -17.75 -19.58
N SER A 51 15.13 -17.32 -19.46
CA SER A 51 16.19 -18.24 -19.06
C SER A 51 15.94 -18.61 -17.60
N ASP A 52 15.58 -19.88 -17.36
CA ASP A 52 15.55 -20.43 -16.02
C ASP A 52 16.96 -20.32 -15.42
N LEU A 53 17.10 -19.50 -14.38
CA LEU A 53 18.31 -19.43 -13.58
C LEU A 53 18.50 -20.80 -12.92
N PRO A 54 19.68 -21.45 -13.04
CA PRO A 54 19.92 -22.74 -12.40
C PRO A 54 19.79 -22.61 -10.88
N ASP A 55 18.96 -23.45 -10.27
CA ASP A 55 18.65 -23.50 -8.82
C ASP A 55 19.84 -23.84 -7.90
N SER A 56 21.09 -23.83 -8.39
CA SER A 56 22.25 -24.33 -7.65
C SER A 56 23.20 -23.27 -7.09
N GLU A 57 22.92 -21.96 -7.22
CA GLU A 57 23.78 -20.93 -6.61
C GLU A 57 22.97 -19.79 -5.96
N VAL A 58 22.10 -20.14 -5.02
CA VAL A 58 21.80 -19.26 -3.87
C VAL A 58 22.56 -19.78 -2.66
N SER A 59 23.88 -19.73 -2.75
CA SER A 59 24.76 -19.84 -1.59
C SER A 59 24.77 -18.50 -0.87
N SER A 60 24.16 -18.52 0.31
CA SER A 60 24.26 -17.53 1.38
C SER A 60 25.66 -16.91 1.46
N LEU A 61 25.76 -15.62 1.13
CA LEU A 61 26.88 -14.79 1.53
C LEU A 61 26.72 -14.44 3.01
N ALA A 62 27.28 -15.30 3.85
CA ALA A 62 27.67 -14.97 5.21
C ALA A 62 29.14 -15.40 5.39
N ASP A 63 29.97 -14.38 5.66
CA ASP A 63 31.25 -14.41 6.37
C ASP A 63 32.41 -15.29 5.84
N ASP A 64 33.46 -14.66 5.29
CA ASP A 64 34.69 -14.42 6.06
C ASP A 64 35.63 -13.41 5.35
N ALA A 65 36.55 -12.85 6.13
CA ALA A 65 37.06 -11.49 6.05
C ALA A 65 38.49 -11.36 5.48
N SER A 66 38.94 -10.08 5.42
CA SER A 66 40.30 -9.54 5.22
C SER A 66 40.73 -9.39 3.75
N THR A 67 41.27 -8.27 3.24
CA THR A 67 42.30 -7.38 3.79
C THR A 67 42.42 -6.09 2.92
N GLU A 68 42.59 -4.94 3.58
CA GLU A 68 43.35 -3.72 3.19
C GLU A 68 42.96 -2.75 2.04
N GLU A 69 42.81 -1.49 2.48
CA GLU A 69 43.30 -0.22 1.93
C GLU A 69 42.98 0.24 0.50
N GLY A 70 42.21 1.34 0.45
CA GLY A 70 42.59 2.57 -0.28
C GLY A 70 42.39 2.60 -1.80
N GLY A 71 41.62 3.59 -2.26
CA GLY A 71 41.73 4.08 -3.64
C GLY A 71 40.38 4.36 -4.29
N ASP A 72 40.15 5.64 -4.58
CA ASP A 72 39.19 6.10 -5.55
C ASP A 72 39.49 5.48 -6.92
N ASP A 73 38.57 4.74 -7.54
CA ASP A 73 38.65 4.42 -8.97
C ASP A 73 37.26 4.16 -9.58
N ASP A 74 36.77 5.23 -10.21
CA ASP A 74 36.26 5.27 -11.59
C ASP A 74 35.54 4.02 -12.15
N PHE A 75 34.21 4.06 -12.17
CA PHE A 75 33.37 3.08 -12.85
C PHE A 75 33.32 3.40 -14.37
N GLU A 76 34.33 2.97 -15.12
CA GLU A 76 34.35 3.07 -16.59
C GLU A 76 33.47 1.99 -17.25
N LEU A 77 32.38 2.44 -17.89
CA LEU A 77 31.54 1.65 -18.80
C LEU A 77 32.28 1.36 -20.11
N SER A 78 32.93 0.21 -20.21
CA SER A 78 33.54 -0.25 -21.46
C SER A 78 32.47 -0.82 -22.42
N MET A 79 32.25 -0.12 -23.52
CA MET A 79 31.42 -0.56 -24.64
C MET A 79 32.07 -1.72 -25.42
N PRO A 80 31.30 -2.69 -25.95
CA PRO A 80 31.83 -3.71 -26.84
C PRO A 80 31.90 -3.22 -28.30
N SER A 81 33.11 -3.04 -28.84
CA SER A 81 33.34 -2.85 -30.28
C SER A 81 33.76 -4.15 -30.98
N LYS A 82 32.82 -4.64 -31.79
CA LYS A 82 32.91 -5.38 -33.06
C LYS A 82 34.29 -5.87 -33.62
N THR A 83 34.39 -7.21 -33.71
CA THR A 83 34.60 -8.04 -34.93
C THR A 83 36.00 -8.06 -35.63
N PRO A 84 36.26 -8.93 -36.64
CA PRO A 84 36.88 -10.26 -36.48
C PRO A 84 38.08 -10.48 -37.44
N ALA A 85 38.79 -11.62 -37.34
CA ALA A 85 39.68 -12.08 -38.41
C ALA A 85 39.63 -13.61 -38.57
N VAL A 86 39.58 -14.02 -39.82
CA VAL A 86 39.28 -15.35 -40.38
C VAL A 86 40.56 -15.99 -40.91
N THR A 87 40.69 -17.32 -40.81
CA THR A 87 41.28 -18.27 -41.81
C THR A 87 41.07 -19.71 -41.29
N ASN A 88 40.12 -20.52 -41.80
CA ASN A 88 40.05 -21.36 -43.02
C ASN A 88 40.89 -22.67 -43.01
N GLU A 89 40.19 -23.81 -43.16
CA GLU A 89 40.44 -25.04 -43.96
C GLU A 89 39.85 -26.29 -43.24
N ALA A 90 39.28 -27.34 -43.85
CA ALA A 90 38.64 -27.63 -45.14
C ALA A 90 38.06 -29.08 -45.05
N GLY A 91 36.89 -29.34 -45.64
CA GLY A 91 36.36 -30.68 -46.00
C GLY A 91 35.78 -31.53 -44.85
N ALA A 92 34.74 -32.34 -44.99
CA ALA A 92 33.91 -32.77 -46.11
C ALA A 92 32.64 -33.46 -45.52
N LEU A 93 31.50 -33.36 -46.20
CA LEU A 93 30.31 -34.19 -45.96
C LEU A 93 30.57 -35.66 -46.35
N PRO A 94 29.86 -36.65 -45.78
CA PRO A 94 28.64 -37.12 -46.46
C PRO A 94 27.46 -37.53 -45.54
N SER A 95 26.31 -37.62 -46.20
CA SER A 95 25.00 -38.06 -45.76
C SER A 95 24.86 -39.59 -45.59
N ASP A 96 23.72 -39.95 -44.98
CA ASP A 96 22.88 -41.14 -45.21
C ASP A 96 22.91 -42.33 -44.22
N LEU A 97 21.74 -42.48 -43.56
CA LEU A 97 20.91 -43.68 -43.41
C LEU A 97 21.47 -44.91 -42.67
N ASN A 98 20.89 -45.23 -41.50
CA ASN A 98 20.01 -46.40 -41.28
C ASN A 98 19.81 -46.72 -39.77
N ASP A 99 18.54 -46.73 -39.35
CA ASP A 99 17.97 -47.57 -38.27
C ASP A 99 17.95 -49.07 -38.71
N PRO A 100 17.66 -50.11 -37.86
CA PRO A 100 16.75 -50.09 -36.70
C PRO A 100 17.06 -51.06 -35.51
N ALA A 101 16.10 -51.07 -34.57
CA ALA A 101 15.74 -52.12 -33.58
C ALA A 101 16.54 -52.11 -32.27
N SER A 102 15.98 -52.25 -31.07
CA SER A 102 14.63 -52.57 -30.58
C SER A 102 14.72 -52.59 -29.03
N THR A 103 13.65 -52.19 -28.31
CA THR A 103 12.98 -52.91 -27.20
C THR A 103 12.36 -51.94 -26.18
N ASP A 104 11.02 -51.91 -26.18
CA ASP A 104 10.11 -51.60 -25.07
C ASP A 104 10.16 -52.72 -24.00
N PRO A 105 9.77 -52.50 -22.73
CA PRO A 105 8.34 -52.46 -22.36
C PRO A 105 7.91 -51.42 -21.28
N GLU A 106 6.83 -50.70 -21.62
CA GLU A 106 5.52 -50.78 -20.95
C GLU A 106 5.31 -50.12 -19.56
N SER A 107 4.58 -48.98 -19.53
CA SER A 107 3.61 -48.70 -18.46
C SER A 107 2.54 -47.66 -18.84
N LYS A 108 1.34 -48.18 -19.08
CA LYS A 108 -0.02 -47.69 -18.75
C LYS A 108 -0.47 -46.26 -19.11
N ARG A 109 -1.36 -46.24 -20.10
CA ARG A 109 -2.38 -45.21 -20.38
C ARG A 109 -3.53 -45.27 -19.37
N SER A 110 -4.05 -44.10 -19.01
CA SER A 110 -5.47 -43.89 -18.74
C SER A 110 -5.94 -42.72 -19.61
N ALA A 111 -6.89 -43.01 -20.49
CA ALA A 111 -7.67 -42.04 -21.23
C ALA A 111 -9.03 -41.90 -20.54
N GLU A 112 -9.46 -40.67 -20.29
CA GLU A 112 -10.88 -40.36 -20.09
C GLU A 112 -11.24 -39.23 -21.06
N ASP A 113 -12.13 -39.58 -21.98
CA ASP A 113 -12.76 -38.73 -22.98
C ASP A 113 -13.66 -37.67 -22.34
N ALA A 114 -13.49 -36.41 -22.73
CA ALA A 114 -14.50 -35.37 -22.58
C ALA A 114 -14.99 -34.92 -23.97
N PRO A 115 -16.31 -34.78 -24.20
CA PRO A 115 -16.86 -34.54 -25.52
C PRO A 115 -16.56 -33.11 -25.99
N VAL A 116 -15.91 -33.02 -27.16
CA VAL A 116 -15.72 -31.80 -27.94
C VAL A 116 -17.09 -31.25 -28.36
N LYS A 117 -17.66 -30.37 -27.52
CA LYS A 117 -18.81 -29.54 -27.89
C LYS A 117 -18.30 -28.24 -28.50
N SER A 118 -18.61 -28.08 -29.78
CA SER A 118 -18.84 -26.81 -30.49
C SER A 118 -18.21 -25.56 -29.86
N THR A 119 -16.94 -25.32 -30.16
CA THR A 119 -16.23 -24.07 -29.82
C THR A 119 -16.83 -22.83 -30.49
N GLY A 120 -17.80 -22.98 -31.41
CA GLY A 120 -18.52 -21.88 -32.03
C GLY A 120 -19.63 -21.28 -31.15
N ASP A 121 -20.31 -22.10 -30.35
CA ASP A 121 -21.47 -21.63 -29.57
C ASP A 121 -21.06 -20.86 -28.31
N ASP A 122 -19.93 -21.21 -27.69
CA ASP A 122 -19.41 -20.51 -26.53
C ASP A 122 -18.89 -19.11 -26.87
N ILE A 123 -18.25 -18.94 -28.03
CA ILE A 123 -17.83 -17.62 -28.53
C ILE A 123 -19.06 -16.76 -28.85
N PHE A 124 -20.11 -17.35 -29.44
CA PHE A 124 -21.34 -16.64 -29.72
C PHE A 124 -22.09 -16.22 -28.44
N ASN A 125 -22.08 -17.08 -27.41
CA ASN A 125 -22.65 -16.77 -26.10
C ASN A 125 -21.87 -15.66 -25.37
N ILE A 126 -20.54 -15.64 -25.49
CA ILE A 126 -19.69 -14.56 -24.96
C ILE A 126 -20.00 -13.23 -25.68
N ALA A 127 -20.09 -13.23 -27.00
CA ALA A 127 -20.43 -12.03 -27.79
C ALA A 127 -21.83 -11.48 -27.45
N MET A 128 -22.83 -12.35 -27.30
CA MET A 128 -24.19 -11.97 -26.88
C MET A 128 -24.25 -11.41 -25.45
N LYS A 129 -23.36 -11.89 -24.56
CA LYS A 129 -23.25 -11.41 -23.18
C LYS A 129 -22.59 -10.03 -23.12
N ASP A 130 -21.56 -9.81 -23.94
CA ASP A 130 -20.88 -8.53 -24.10
C ASP A 130 -21.80 -7.47 -24.71
N GLU A 131 -22.58 -7.83 -25.74
CA GLU A 131 -23.53 -6.89 -26.34
C GLU A 131 -24.64 -6.49 -25.36
N LYS A 132 -25.13 -7.43 -24.54
CA LYS A 132 -26.08 -7.14 -23.45
C LYS A 132 -25.46 -6.27 -22.36
N GLN A 133 -24.19 -6.44 -22.02
CA GLN A 133 -23.50 -5.56 -21.07
C GLN A 133 -23.32 -4.15 -21.65
N LEU A 134 -22.93 -4.03 -22.92
CA LEU A 134 -22.83 -2.76 -23.64
C LEU A 134 -24.19 -2.04 -23.73
N GLN A 135 -25.28 -2.76 -24.01
CA GLN A 135 -26.63 -2.17 -23.97
C GLN A 135 -27.03 -1.71 -22.56
N LYS A 136 -26.69 -2.47 -21.51
CA LYS A 136 -26.93 -2.04 -20.12
C LYS A 136 -26.12 -0.78 -19.77
N GLN A 137 -24.85 -0.70 -20.20
CA GLN A 137 -24.02 0.49 -19.99
C GLN A 137 -24.55 1.71 -20.77
N ARG A 138 -24.99 1.52 -22.03
CA ARG A 138 -25.62 2.57 -22.84
C ARG A 138 -26.92 3.07 -22.20
N ARG A 139 -27.77 2.17 -21.68
CA ARG A 139 -28.99 2.54 -20.91
C ARG A 139 -28.67 3.30 -19.63
N LYS A 140 -27.63 2.89 -18.88
CA LYS A 140 -27.17 3.59 -17.68
C LYS A 140 -26.62 4.99 -18.00
N ARG A 141 -25.90 5.16 -19.11
CA ARG A 141 -25.44 6.49 -19.58
C ARG A 141 -26.60 7.37 -20.03
N ALA A 142 -27.60 6.82 -20.71
CA ALA A 142 -28.80 7.56 -21.10
C ALA A 142 -29.67 7.99 -19.90
N GLN A 143 -29.59 7.29 -18.76
CA GLN A 143 -30.30 7.62 -17.52
C GLN A 143 -29.58 8.61 -16.60
N ARG A 144 -28.31 8.94 -16.84
CA ARG A 144 -27.64 10.03 -16.11
C ARG A 144 -28.10 11.36 -16.70
N GLY A 145 -29.15 11.92 -16.10
CA GLY A 145 -29.60 13.29 -16.34
C GLY A 145 -28.44 14.29 -16.24
N GLY A 146 -28.55 15.39 -16.99
CA GLY A 146 -27.47 16.37 -17.15
C GLY A 146 -26.85 16.81 -15.82
N MET A 147 -25.53 16.95 -15.83
CA MET A 147 -24.75 17.33 -14.65
C MET A 147 -25.27 18.67 -14.10
N LYS A 148 -25.70 18.67 -12.83
CA LYS A 148 -26.23 19.87 -12.16
C LYS A 148 -25.08 20.83 -11.83
N THR A 149 -25.25 22.10 -12.18
CA THR A 149 -24.32 23.17 -11.79
C THR A 149 -24.72 23.80 -10.44
N PRO A 150 -23.79 24.46 -9.72
CA PRO A 150 -24.06 25.12 -8.43
C PRO A 150 -25.15 26.20 -8.47
N GLY A 151 -25.56 26.67 -9.66
CA GLY A 151 -26.60 27.67 -9.87
C GLY A 151 -27.96 27.14 -10.32
N GLY A 152 -28.23 25.82 -10.20
CA GLY A 152 -29.53 25.23 -10.56
C GLY A 152 -29.79 25.11 -12.07
N GLY A 153 -28.74 25.18 -12.89
CA GLY A 153 -28.80 24.95 -14.34
C GLY A 153 -28.38 23.52 -14.71
N LEU A 154 -29.09 22.92 -15.66
CA LEU A 154 -28.78 21.62 -16.26
C LEU A 154 -27.83 21.85 -17.46
N ILE A 155 -26.69 21.16 -17.48
CA ILE A 155 -25.80 21.18 -18.65
C ILE A 155 -26.25 20.09 -19.62
N ILE A 156 -26.51 20.49 -20.87
CA ILE A 156 -26.93 19.60 -21.96
C ILE A 156 -26.00 19.83 -23.14
N PHE A 157 -25.71 18.76 -23.85
CA PHE A 157 -24.92 18.82 -25.08
C PHE A 157 -25.85 18.76 -26.28
N CYS A 158 -25.64 19.69 -27.21
CA CYS A 158 -26.26 19.65 -28.54
C CYS A 158 -25.78 18.41 -29.32
N PRO A 159 -26.52 17.87 -30.32
CA PRO A 159 -26.02 16.83 -31.23
C PRO A 159 -24.66 17.13 -31.88
N TYR A 160 -24.31 18.41 -32.02
CA TYR A 160 -23.02 18.86 -32.58
C TYR A 160 -21.95 19.13 -31.50
N GLY A 161 -22.18 18.78 -30.23
CA GLY A 161 -21.19 18.87 -29.15
C GLY A 161 -21.15 20.21 -28.38
N CYS A 162 -21.92 21.22 -28.77
CA CYS A 162 -21.99 22.50 -28.05
C CYS A 162 -22.57 22.33 -26.64
N ARG A 163 -21.96 22.98 -25.64
CA ARG A 163 -22.40 22.95 -24.23
C ARG A 163 -23.45 24.03 -24.00
N ILE A 164 -24.64 23.63 -23.54
CA ILE A 164 -25.78 24.53 -23.29
C ILE A 164 -26.17 24.43 -21.82
N VAL A 165 -26.28 25.58 -21.16
CA VAL A 165 -26.80 25.67 -19.79
C VAL A 165 -28.27 26.05 -19.86
N VAL A 166 -29.15 25.16 -19.42
CA VAL A 166 -30.60 25.35 -19.47
C VAL A 166 -31.16 25.37 -18.05
N LYS A 167 -32.10 26.28 -17.77
CA LYS A 167 -32.79 26.32 -16.48
C LYS A 167 -33.64 25.06 -16.28
N GLU A 168 -33.75 24.63 -15.03
CA GLU A 168 -34.61 23.52 -14.62
C GLU A 168 -36.09 23.66 -15.07
N SER A 169 -36.57 24.90 -15.27
CA SER A 169 -37.91 25.19 -15.78
C SER A 169 -38.17 24.75 -17.23
N HIS A 170 -37.13 24.53 -18.04
CA HIS A 170 -37.27 24.14 -19.44
C HIS A 170 -37.11 22.63 -19.66
N ARG A 171 -37.24 21.82 -18.60
CA ARG A 171 -37.27 20.36 -18.71
C ARG A 171 -38.45 19.89 -19.57
N GLY A 172 -38.20 18.93 -20.47
CA GLY A 172 -39.19 18.43 -21.42
C GLY A 172 -39.53 19.38 -22.57
N MET A 173 -38.98 20.60 -22.61
CA MET A 173 -39.13 21.50 -23.74
C MET A 173 -38.04 21.27 -24.80
N GLN A 174 -38.40 21.51 -26.06
CA GLN A 174 -37.46 21.56 -27.17
C GLN A 174 -36.85 22.97 -27.27
N GLY A 175 -35.52 23.05 -27.23
CA GLY A 175 -34.75 24.28 -27.40
C GLY A 175 -33.94 24.28 -28.70
N LYS A 176 -33.43 25.44 -29.09
CA LYS A 176 -32.44 25.57 -30.17
C LYS A 176 -31.10 26.00 -29.58
N CYS A 177 -30.02 25.37 -30.03
CA CYS A 177 -28.68 25.75 -29.59
C CYS A 177 -28.35 27.19 -29.99
N PRO A 178 -27.76 28.03 -29.12
CA PRO A 178 -27.36 29.38 -29.48
C PRO A 178 -26.25 29.43 -30.53
N GLU A 179 -25.37 28.42 -30.57
CA GLU A 179 -24.22 28.39 -31.49
C GLU A 179 -24.57 27.80 -32.86
N CYS A 180 -25.17 26.61 -32.89
CA CYS A 180 -25.42 25.89 -34.15
C CYS A 180 -26.91 25.83 -34.56
N ARG A 181 -27.82 26.42 -33.78
CA ARG A 181 -29.29 26.45 -34.01
C ARG A 181 -29.98 25.08 -34.11
N ALA A 182 -29.26 23.99 -33.88
CA ALA A 182 -29.84 22.66 -33.91
C ALA A 182 -30.85 22.46 -32.76
N PRO A 183 -31.96 21.74 -33.02
CA PRO A 183 -32.93 21.43 -31.99
C PRO A 183 -32.34 20.42 -30.98
N PHE A 184 -32.60 20.63 -29.69
CA PHE A 184 -32.27 19.67 -28.64
C PHE A 184 -33.44 19.55 -27.67
N ILE A 185 -33.58 18.38 -27.04
CA ILE A 185 -34.65 18.09 -26.07
C ILE A 185 -34.01 18.04 -24.69
N VAL A 186 -34.59 18.78 -23.75
CA VAL A 186 -34.13 18.76 -22.35
C VAL A 186 -34.65 17.49 -21.67
N PRO A 187 -33.77 16.58 -21.18
CA PRO A 187 -34.20 15.37 -20.48
C PRO A 187 -35.09 15.69 -19.27
N VAL A 188 -36.26 15.05 -19.24
CA VAL A 188 -37.11 15.02 -18.04
C VAL A 188 -36.49 13.99 -17.10
N ASP A 189 -36.21 14.36 -15.85
CA ASP A 189 -35.79 13.37 -14.86
C ASP A 189 -36.89 12.29 -14.79
N PRO A 190 -36.55 10.99 -14.73
CA PRO A 190 -37.56 9.96 -14.49
C PRO A 190 -38.34 10.34 -13.23
N PRO A 191 -39.67 10.11 -13.20
CA PRO A 191 -40.50 10.53 -12.09
C PRO A 191 -39.89 10.00 -10.79
N ASN A 192 -39.64 10.92 -9.85
CA ASN A 192 -39.28 10.57 -8.50
C ASN A 192 -40.41 9.69 -7.97
N PHE A 193 -40.19 8.37 -7.91
CA PHE A 193 -40.94 7.55 -6.98
C PHE A 193 -40.69 8.18 -5.62
N ARG A 194 -41.72 8.85 -5.09
CA ARG A 194 -41.78 9.23 -3.69
C ARG A 194 -41.40 7.96 -2.91
N LYS A 195 -40.23 7.96 -2.27
CA LYS A 195 -40.10 7.20 -1.03
C LYS A 195 -41.03 7.91 -0.06
N GLU A 196 -42.27 7.43 -0.02
CA GLU A 196 -43.24 7.91 0.93
C GLU A 196 -42.68 7.70 2.34
N LYS A 197 -42.79 8.78 3.09
CA LYS A 197 -42.67 8.83 4.53
C LYS A 197 -43.84 8.00 5.07
N THR A 198 -43.62 6.73 5.38
CA THR A 198 -44.52 5.97 6.27
C THR A 198 -43.99 6.10 7.68
N SER A 199 -44.65 6.98 8.44
CA SER A 199 -44.78 6.88 9.88
C SER A 199 -45.34 5.52 10.28
N ASP A 200 -44.72 4.92 11.30
CA ASP A 200 -45.15 3.82 12.18
C ASP A 200 -46.39 3.00 11.75
N ASP A 201 -46.21 1.70 11.51
CA ASP A 201 -46.31 0.73 12.61
C ASP A 201 -45.82 -0.67 12.17
N SER A 202 -45.00 -1.28 13.03
CA SER A 202 -44.87 -2.72 13.28
C SER A 202 -44.88 -3.72 12.11
N SER A 203 -43.69 -4.03 11.60
CA SER A 203 -43.32 -5.44 11.38
C SER A 203 -41.80 -5.63 11.44
N SER A 204 -41.41 -6.37 12.46
CA SER A 204 -40.12 -7.01 12.71
C SER A 204 -39.33 -7.34 11.44
N LYS A 205 -38.23 -6.61 11.23
CA LYS A 205 -37.03 -7.14 10.56
C LYS A 205 -35.87 -6.99 11.54
N GLU A 206 -35.18 -8.12 11.68
CA GLU A 206 -34.14 -8.38 12.66
C GLU A 206 -33.12 -7.25 12.75
N ALA A 207 -32.99 -6.70 13.96
CA ALA A 207 -31.79 -6.03 14.39
C ALA A 207 -30.67 -7.08 14.39
N THR A 208 -29.87 -7.11 13.33
CA THR A 208 -28.51 -7.61 13.45
C THR A 208 -27.83 -6.79 14.53
N LYS A 209 -27.42 -7.47 15.60
CA LYS A 209 -26.68 -6.87 16.71
C LYS A 209 -25.35 -6.36 16.15
N GLU A 210 -25.29 -5.10 15.71
CA GLU A 210 -24.03 -4.43 15.42
C GLU A 210 -23.35 -4.09 16.76
N GLY A 211 -22.86 -5.12 17.45
CA GLY A 211 -22.04 -4.96 18.63
C GLY A 211 -20.66 -4.47 18.24
N PHE A 212 -20.29 -3.27 18.64
CA PHE A 212 -18.89 -2.82 18.57
C PHE A 212 -18.09 -3.52 19.68
N GLU A 213 -17.34 -4.55 19.31
CA GLU A 213 -16.61 -5.42 20.26
C GLU A 213 -15.18 -4.95 20.53
N GLY A 214 -14.55 -4.30 19.54
CA GLY A 214 -13.18 -3.79 19.65
C GLY A 214 -13.14 -2.27 19.74
N TRP A 215 -12.37 -1.72 20.67
CA TRP A 215 -12.16 -0.28 20.82
C TRP A 215 -10.70 0.06 21.03
N LEU A 216 -10.16 0.92 20.17
CA LEU A 216 -8.83 1.51 20.35
C LEU A 216 -8.99 3.01 20.63
N SER A 217 -8.39 3.48 21.70
CA SER A 217 -8.47 4.89 22.12
C SER A 217 -7.15 5.63 21.88
N ASP A 218 -7.26 6.95 21.77
CA ASP A 218 -6.10 7.86 21.75
C ASP A 218 -5.15 7.66 20.55
N LEU A 219 -5.73 7.32 19.38
CA LEU A 219 -4.98 7.24 18.13
C LEU A 219 -4.78 8.63 17.51
N HIS A 220 -3.61 8.87 16.90
CA HIS A 220 -3.28 10.18 16.36
C HIS A 220 -3.74 10.27 14.90
N LEU A 221 -4.87 10.95 14.67
CA LEU A 221 -5.40 11.21 13.34
C LEU A 221 -4.81 12.51 12.77
N HIS A 222 -4.33 12.44 11.53
CA HIS A 222 -3.77 13.52 10.76
C HIS A 222 -4.57 13.73 9.48
N ASN A 223 -5.11 14.94 9.31
CA ASN A 223 -5.78 15.35 8.08
C ASN A 223 -4.78 16.11 7.21
N VAL A 224 -4.24 15.44 6.20
CA VAL A 224 -3.16 15.99 5.38
C VAL A 224 -3.71 16.42 4.03
N ASN A 225 -3.51 17.70 3.73
CA ASN A 225 -3.72 18.25 2.40
C ASN A 225 -2.42 18.09 1.59
N PRO A 226 -2.40 17.31 0.49
CA PRO A 226 -1.16 17.01 -0.25
C PRO A 226 -0.47 18.27 -0.81
N GLU A 227 -1.24 19.30 -1.15
CA GLU A 227 -0.70 20.57 -1.68
C GLU A 227 0.00 21.44 -0.62
N LYS A 228 -0.33 21.24 0.66
CA LYS A 228 0.20 22.06 1.77
C LYS A 228 1.27 21.34 2.59
N LEU A 229 1.50 20.06 2.31
CA LEU A 229 2.43 19.24 3.07
C LEU A 229 3.87 19.68 2.80
N LYS A 230 4.56 20.13 3.85
CA LYS A 230 6.01 20.34 3.83
C LYS A 230 6.67 19.03 4.23
N LEU A 231 7.38 18.41 3.28
CA LEU A 231 8.18 17.22 3.53
C LEU A 231 9.39 17.59 4.40
N LYS A 232 9.22 17.49 5.73
CA LYS A 232 10.28 17.61 6.72
C LYS A 232 10.09 16.52 7.77
N ALA A 233 11.19 16.03 8.33
CA ALA A 233 11.14 15.14 9.48
C ALA A 233 10.33 15.78 10.60
N ASP A 234 9.49 14.98 11.26
CA ASP A 234 8.63 15.38 12.38
C ASP A 234 7.63 16.50 12.10
N SER A 235 7.39 16.85 10.83
CA SER A 235 6.50 17.97 10.49
C SER A 235 5.07 17.76 10.98
N LEU A 236 4.61 16.52 11.06
CA LEU A 236 3.25 16.16 11.49
C LEU A 236 3.20 15.64 12.94
N LEU A 237 4.34 15.56 13.64
CA LEU A 237 4.42 15.01 14.99
C LEU A 237 3.54 15.79 15.99
N LYS A 238 3.39 17.11 15.79
CA LYS A 238 2.58 17.98 16.67
C LYS A 238 1.20 18.31 16.12
N GLU A 239 0.93 17.97 14.85
CA GLU A 239 -0.30 18.31 14.16
C GLU A 239 -1.19 17.07 14.06
N PHE A 240 -1.87 16.75 15.16
CA PHE A 240 -2.78 15.61 15.26
C PHE A 240 -4.02 15.91 16.08
N THR A 241 -5.08 15.19 15.77
CA THR A 241 -6.30 15.09 16.57
C THR A 241 -6.39 13.69 17.14
N LEU A 242 -6.65 13.54 18.44
CA LEU A 242 -6.92 12.22 18.99
C LEU A 242 -8.29 11.74 18.52
N ALA A 243 -8.31 10.50 18.06
CA ALA A 243 -9.50 9.81 17.59
C ALA A 243 -9.57 8.43 18.24
N ASP A 244 -10.79 7.95 18.46
CA ASP A 244 -11.05 6.60 18.93
C ASP A 244 -11.66 5.77 17.79
N PHE A 245 -11.27 4.51 17.72
CA PHE A 245 -11.64 3.58 16.66
C PHE A 245 -12.52 2.50 17.27
N GLY A 246 -13.75 2.39 16.78
CA GLY A 246 -14.69 1.33 17.12
C GLY A 246 -14.82 0.33 15.99
N PHE A 247 -14.62 -0.94 16.28
CA PHE A 247 -14.67 -2.04 15.32
C PHE A 247 -15.99 -2.79 15.46
N SER A 248 -16.77 -2.86 14.38
CA SER A 248 -17.89 -3.80 14.24
C SER A 248 -17.58 -4.81 13.12
N ASP A 249 -18.36 -5.89 13.07
CA ASP A 249 -18.17 -6.97 12.09
C ASP A 249 -18.23 -6.47 10.63
N ASP A 250 -18.99 -5.40 10.36
CA ASP A 250 -19.21 -4.87 9.01
C ASP A 250 -18.58 -3.49 8.77
N GLN A 251 -18.31 -2.71 9.82
CA GLN A 251 -17.89 -1.31 9.69
C GLN A 251 -16.84 -0.91 10.73
N LEU A 252 -15.92 -0.04 10.31
CA LEU A 252 -15.01 0.67 11.20
C LEU A 252 -15.53 2.08 11.43
N VAL A 253 -15.70 2.46 12.69
CA VAL A 253 -16.10 3.82 13.08
C VAL A 253 -14.89 4.55 13.64
N VAL A 254 -14.59 5.72 13.08
CA VAL A 254 -13.58 6.64 13.60
C VAL A 254 -14.29 7.84 14.21
N ALA A 255 -14.16 8.00 15.52
CA ALA A 255 -14.77 9.05 16.30
C ALA A 255 -13.72 10.10 16.71
N VAL A 256 -13.90 11.33 16.23
CA VAL A 256 -13.07 12.47 16.60
C VAL A 256 -13.85 13.33 17.58
N TYR A 257 -13.30 13.52 18.78
CA TYR A 257 -13.93 14.31 19.83
C TYR A 257 -13.61 15.80 19.71
N THR A 258 -14.56 16.65 20.13
CA THR A 258 -14.30 18.09 20.24
C THR A 258 -13.22 18.40 21.27
N LYS A 259 -12.55 19.55 21.14
CA LYS A 259 -11.52 19.99 22.10
C LYS A 259 -12.02 20.04 23.55
N LYS A 260 -13.31 20.32 23.77
CA LYS A 260 -13.94 20.34 25.10
C LYS A 260 -14.14 18.93 25.65
N ALA A 261 -14.68 18.02 24.84
CA ALA A 261 -14.84 16.61 25.20
C ALA A 261 -13.49 15.92 25.47
N ARG A 262 -12.45 16.25 24.68
CA ARG A 262 -11.07 15.77 24.90
C ARG A 262 -10.45 16.25 26.20
N ALA A 263 -10.77 17.46 26.66
CA ALA A 263 -10.30 17.97 27.95
C ALA A 263 -10.99 17.30 29.14
N ALA A 264 -12.21 16.78 28.95
CA ALA A 264 -12.92 15.97 29.95
C ALA A 264 -12.34 14.54 30.05
N LEU A 265 -11.99 13.94 28.91
CA LEU A 265 -11.46 12.56 28.81
C LEU A 265 -10.19 12.27 29.62
N GLY A 266 -9.37 13.28 29.91
CA GLY A 266 -8.17 13.11 30.74
C GLY A 266 -8.38 13.35 32.25
N LYS A 267 -9.61 13.67 32.69
CA LYS A 267 -9.90 14.09 34.08
C LYS A 267 -11.10 13.42 34.73
N SER A 268 -11.95 12.69 33.99
CA SER A 268 -13.14 12.07 34.57
C SER A 268 -12.89 10.64 35.05
N ASP A 269 -13.17 10.42 36.34
CA ASP A 269 -13.41 9.11 36.93
C ASP A 269 -14.70 8.51 36.32
N GLY A 270 -14.58 7.77 35.22
CA GLY A 270 -15.39 6.62 34.79
C GLY A 270 -16.92 6.75 34.60
N LYS A 271 -17.58 7.84 35.02
CA LYS A 271 -19.04 7.96 35.05
C LYS A 271 -19.63 9.01 34.11
N ASN A 272 -18.80 9.91 33.57
CA ASN A 272 -19.18 10.96 32.61
C ASN A 272 -18.20 11.04 31.43
N ASP A 273 -17.57 9.91 31.08
CA ASP A 273 -16.68 9.90 29.93
C ASP A 273 -17.50 9.91 28.63
N PRO A 274 -17.27 10.86 27.71
CA PRO A 274 -17.93 10.86 26.40
C PRO A 274 -17.60 9.60 25.59
N ARG A 275 -16.52 8.87 25.96
CA ARG A 275 -16.19 7.52 25.48
C ARG A 275 -17.23 6.48 25.84
N THR A 276 -17.66 6.42 27.11
CA THR A 276 -18.63 5.41 27.56
C THR A 276 -20.02 5.73 27.03
N ALA A 277 -20.37 7.01 26.89
CA ALA A 277 -21.59 7.46 26.22
C ALA A 277 -21.61 7.08 24.74
N LEU A 278 -20.52 7.31 23.99
CA LEU A 278 -20.42 6.90 22.59
C LEU A 278 -20.52 5.39 22.42
N LYS A 279 -19.81 4.63 23.27
CA LYS A 279 -19.85 3.17 23.28
C LYS A 279 -21.27 2.66 23.52
N ALA A 280 -21.99 3.26 24.48
CA ALA A 280 -23.37 2.90 24.77
C ALA A 280 -24.33 3.28 23.63
N GLU A 281 -24.12 4.42 22.95
CA GLU A 281 -24.97 4.88 21.85
C GLU A 281 -24.79 4.05 20.57
N LEU A 282 -23.56 3.67 20.26
CA LEU A 282 -23.25 2.82 19.12
C LEU A 282 -23.69 1.37 19.38
N GLN A 283 -23.56 0.86 20.61
CA GLN A 283 -24.17 -0.42 21.01
C GLN A 283 -25.70 -0.38 20.99
N ALA A 284 -26.31 0.81 21.14
CA ALA A 284 -27.76 1.01 21.02
C ALA A 284 -28.23 1.24 19.56
N GLY A 285 -27.33 1.18 18.57
CA GLY A 285 -27.66 1.28 17.14
C GLY A 285 -28.14 2.65 16.68
N LYS A 286 -27.88 3.72 17.45
CA LYS A 286 -28.24 5.08 17.04
C LYS A 286 -27.10 5.71 16.24
N LYS A 287 -27.37 6.14 15.01
CA LYS A 287 -26.44 6.96 14.22
C LYS A 287 -26.24 8.30 14.94
N GLY A 288 -25.06 8.44 15.54
CA GLY A 288 -24.73 9.45 16.54
C GLY A 288 -25.07 10.89 16.16
N GLU A 289 -25.90 11.50 17.00
CA GLU A 289 -25.86 12.93 17.29
C GLU A 289 -25.41 13.10 18.75
N ASN A 290 -24.20 12.65 19.06
CA ASN A 290 -23.60 13.00 20.35
C ASN A 290 -23.01 14.41 20.22
N PRO A 291 -23.44 15.39 21.04
CA PRO A 291 -22.96 16.77 20.96
C PRO A 291 -21.45 16.92 21.22
N ASP A 292 -20.80 15.89 21.74
CA ASP A 292 -19.38 15.89 22.08
C ASP A 292 -18.45 15.41 20.95
N LEU A 293 -19.01 14.84 19.89
CA LEU A 293 -18.30 14.43 18.67
C LEU A 293 -18.11 15.62 17.73
N ALA A 294 -16.87 15.84 17.30
CA ALA A 294 -16.56 16.79 16.24
C ALA A 294 -16.80 16.17 14.86
N GLU A 295 -16.42 14.90 14.70
CA GLU A 295 -16.55 14.17 13.44
C GLU A 295 -16.72 12.67 13.71
N MET A 296 -17.60 12.02 12.96
CA MET A 296 -17.74 10.56 12.95
C MET A 296 -17.64 10.08 11.51
N MET A 297 -16.65 9.24 11.24
CA MET A 297 -16.44 8.62 9.93
C MET A 297 -16.73 7.12 10.05
N THR A 298 -17.38 6.56 9.05
CA THR A 298 -17.72 5.14 8.99
C THR A 298 -17.15 4.56 7.70
N PHE A 299 -16.33 3.52 7.81
CA PHE A 299 -15.73 2.82 6.67
C PHE A 299 -16.33 1.43 6.56
N SER A 300 -16.69 1.03 5.33
CA SER A 300 -17.18 -0.30 5.06
C SER A 300 -16.03 -1.30 4.88
N LYS A 301 -16.32 -2.60 4.96
CA LYS A 301 -15.32 -3.66 4.73
C LYS A 301 -14.57 -3.52 3.39
N ASP A 302 -15.27 -3.09 2.33
CA ASP A 302 -14.66 -2.89 1.00
C ASP A 302 -13.66 -1.72 1.00
N ASP A 303 -13.91 -0.69 1.80
CA ASP A 303 -13.00 0.45 1.93
C ASP A 303 -11.74 0.05 2.70
N LEU A 304 -11.87 -0.80 3.72
CA LEU A 304 -10.74 -1.24 4.55
C LEU A 304 -9.69 -2.04 3.78
N ALA A 305 -10.06 -2.66 2.65
CA ALA A 305 -9.10 -3.29 1.74
C ALA A 305 -8.11 -2.28 1.10
N GLN A 306 -8.42 -0.98 1.15
CA GLN A 306 -7.55 0.08 0.61
C GLN A 306 -6.54 0.61 1.64
N ILE A 307 -6.59 0.13 2.88
CA ILE A 307 -5.67 0.55 3.93
C ILE A 307 -4.24 0.14 3.57
N LYS A 308 -3.29 1.06 3.74
CA LYS A 308 -1.88 0.83 3.49
C LYS A 308 -1.02 1.43 4.59
N VAL A 309 0.03 0.70 4.97
CA VAL A 309 1.09 1.23 5.83
C VAL A 309 1.96 2.16 5.00
N VAL A 310 2.12 3.41 5.46
CA VAL A 310 2.88 4.45 4.76
C VAL A 310 4.19 4.78 5.45
N GLN A 311 4.30 4.45 6.74
CA GLN A 311 5.55 4.55 7.51
C GLN A 311 5.54 3.49 8.61
N PRO A 312 6.65 2.80 8.92
CA PRO A 312 7.92 2.78 8.18
C PRO A 312 7.77 2.20 6.76
N VAL A 313 8.77 2.44 5.91
CA VAL A 313 8.81 1.90 4.53
C VAL A 313 10.10 1.12 4.35
N ALA A 314 10.00 -0.08 3.79
CA ALA A 314 11.13 -0.96 3.52
C ALA A 314 12.13 -0.34 2.52
N SER A 315 11.60 0.34 1.51
CA SER A 315 12.33 0.92 0.40
C SER A 315 11.93 2.37 0.18
N ARG A 316 12.91 3.25 -0.06
CA ARG A 316 12.65 4.67 -0.35
C ARG A 316 11.80 4.87 -1.61
N ALA A 317 11.85 3.93 -2.56
CA ALA A 317 11.09 4.00 -3.81
C ALA A 317 9.58 3.84 -3.60
N ASP A 318 9.19 3.08 -2.58
CA ASP A 318 7.78 2.80 -2.27
C ASP A 318 7.18 3.83 -1.30
N SER A 319 8.01 4.77 -0.81
CA SER A 319 7.59 5.75 0.17
C SER A 319 6.96 6.96 -0.50
N ILE A 320 5.69 7.22 -0.16
CA ILE A 320 4.95 8.43 -0.54
C ILE A 320 5.70 9.71 -0.07
N PHE A 321 6.48 9.60 1.00
CA PHE A 321 7.25 10.70 1.58
C PHE A 321 8.75 10.63 1.26
N HIS A 322 9.15 9.86 0.24
CA HIS A 322 10.56 9.70 -0.18
C HIS A 322 11.49 9.17 0.94
N GLY A 323 10.94 8.41 1.88
CA GLY A 323 11.66 7.85 3.03
C GLY A 323 11.84 8.81 4.20
N ILE A 324 11.16 9.97 4.20
CA ILE A 324 11.19 10.93 5.30
C ILE A 324 10.16 10.53 6.37
N THR A 325 10.60 10.45 7.63
CA THR A 325 9.76 10.16 8.79
C THR A 325 8.94 11.38 9.21
N VAL A 326 7.89 11.70 8.44
CA VAL A 326 7.06 12.90 8.67
C VAL A 326 6.25 12.84 9.96
N PHE A 327 5.90 11.63 10.43
CA PHE A 327 5.09 11.41 11.64
C PHE A 327 5.93 11.23 12.92
N GLY A 328 7.26 11.18 12.81
CA GLY A 328 8.14 10.83 13.92
C GLY A 328 8.95 9.56 13.66
N GLU A 329 10.17 9.50 14.18
CA GLU A 329 10.98 8.28 14.21
C GLU A 329 10.30 7.21 15.08
N GLY A 330 10.33 5.95 14.63
CA GLY A 330 9.73 4.83 15.37
C GLY A 330 8.21 4.80 15.44
N ARG A 331 7.49 5.73 14.80
CA ARG A 331 6.02 5.69 14.73
C ARG A 331 5.53 5.00 13.47
N ILE A 332 4.45 4.25 13.62
CA ILE A 332 3.79 3.55 12.52
C ILE A 332 2.64 4.41 12.04
N SER A 333 2.57 4.66 10.73
CA SER A 333 1.50 5.44 10.11
C SER A 333 0.78 4.64 9.03
N ILE A 334 -0.54 4.71 9.09
CA ILE A 334 -1.46 4.00 8.20
C ILE A 334 -2.30 5.03 7.46
N GLN A 335 -2.46 4.86 6.15
CA GLN A 335 -3.40 5.63 5.35
C GLN A 335 -4.79 5.00 5.43
N LEU A 336 -5.78 5.79 5.85
CA LEU A 336 -7.18 5.38 5.83
C LEU A 336 -7.80 5.55 4.43
N PRO A 337 -8.92 4.86 4.15
CA PRO A 337 -9.60 4.98 2.88
C PRO A 337 -10.07 6.41 2.61
N HIS A 338 -10.15 6.77 1.33
CA HIS A 338 -10.54 8.12 0.94
C HIS A 338 -12.04 8.32 1.17
N VAL A 339 -12.41 9.34 1.96
CA VAL A 339 -13.81 9.70 2.20
C VAL A 339 -14.27 10.64 1.08
N GLU A 340 -15.25 10.20 0.29
CA GLU A 340 -15.81 11.01 -0.81
C GLU A 340 -16.31 12.37 -0.30
N GLY A 341 -15.77 13.46 -0.87
CA GLY A 341 -16.18 14.83 -0.55
C GLY A 341 -15.18 15.64 0.29
N LYS A 342 -14.09 15.01 0.77
CA LYS A 342 -12.95 15.71 1.37
C LYS A 342 -11.73 15.56 0.49
N ASN A 343 -11.05 16.67 0.16
CA ASN A 343 -9.77 16.64 -0.55
C ASN A 343 -8.58 16.29 0.37
N GLU A 344 -8.86 15.92 1.62
CA GLU A 344 -7.86 15.62 2.64
C GLU A 344 -7.62 14.11 2.70
N ILE A 345 -6.35 13.72 2.76
CA ILE A 345 -5.98 12.32 2.99
C ILE A 345 -5.82 12.12 4.49
N LEU A 346 -6.45 11.06 5.00
CA LEU A 346 -6.44 10.72 6.41
C LEU A 346 -5.30 9.75 6.68
N TYR A 347 -4.41 10.13 7.59
CA TYR A 347 -3.37 9.25 8.11
C TYR A 347 -3.56 9.06 9.61
N VAL A 348 -3.27 7.86 10.10
CA VAL A 348 -3.31 7.53 11.53
C VAL A 348 -1.92 7.13 11.94
N SER A 349 -1.35 7.81 12.92
CA SER A 349 -0.10 7.38 13.55
C SER A 349 -0.35 6.75 14.92
N MET A 350 0.40 5.69 15.21
CA MET A 350 0.25 4.89 16.44
C MET A 350 1.58 4.31 16.90
N GLY A 351 1.63 3.89 18.16
CA GLY A 351 2.74 3.14 18.74
C GLY A 351 2.75 1.67 18.29
N LEU A 352 3.76 0.92 18.70
CA LEU A 352 3.92 -0.48 18.30
C LEU A 352 2.84 -1.37 18.93
N THR A 353 2.54 -1.19 20.21
CA THR A 353 1.52 -2.00 20.91
C THR A 353 0.13 -1.78 20.32
N GLN A 354 -0.23 -0.51 20.12
CA GLN A 354 -1.49 -0.11 19.49
C GLN A 354 -1.62 -0.66 18.07
N PHE A 355 -0.51 -0.71 17.33
CA PHE A 355 -0.49 -1.28 15.99
C PHE A 355 -0.78 -2.79 15.98
N TRP A 356 -0.22 -3.55 16.92
CA TRP A 356 -0.53 -4.98 17.02
C TRP A 356 -1.99 -5.26 17.36
N GLU A 357 -2.56 -4.48 18.29
CA GLU A 357 -3.98 -4.58 18.61
C GLU A 357 -4.85 -4.23 17.40
N PHE A 358 -4.49 -3.16 16.67
CA PHE A 358 -5.15 -2.77 15.43
C PHE A 358 -5.07 -3.87 14.37
N GLN A 359 -3.88 -4.42 14.13
CA GLN A 359 -3.66 -5.48 13.16
C GLN A 359 -4.48 -6.72 13.49
N LYS A 360 -4.47 -7.14 14.76
CA LYS A 360 -5.25 -8.30 15.22
C LYS A 360 -6.74 -8.10 14.99
N LEU A 361 -7.28 -6.94 15.37
CA LEU A 361 -8.71 -6.63 15.18
C LEU A 361 -9.10 -6.57 13.70
N VAL A 362 -8.23 -6.01 12.86
CA VAL A 362 -8.46 -5.90 11.42
C VAL A 362 -8.38 -7.26 10.72
N GLU A 363 -7.43 -8.10 11.12
CA GLU A 363 -7.29 -9.46 10.60
C GLU A 363 -8.48 -10.34 11.01
N GLU A 364 -8.88 -10.30 12.28
CA GLU A 364 -9.98 -11.09 12.82
C GLU A 364 -11.34 -10.70 12.19
N LYS A 365 -11.61 -9.40 12.05
CA LYS A 365 -12.93 -8.91 11.61
C LYS A 365 -13.05 -8.77 10.09
N TYR A 366 -12.01 -8.27 9.42
CA TYR A 366 -12.08 -7.94 8.00
C TYR A 366 -11.31 -8.91 7.11
N GLY A 367 -10.46 -9.78 7.66
CA GLY A 367 -9.68 -10.75 6.90
C GLY A 367 -8.54 -10.13 6.08
N VAL A 368 -8.11 -8.91 6.44
CA VAL A 368 -6.95 -8.27 5.81
C VAL A 368 -5.70 -8.83 6.46
N THR A 369 -5.09 -9.83 5.81
CA THR A 369 -3.85 -10.45 6.28
C THR A 369 -2.63 -9.61 5.88
N SER A 370 -1.55 -9.71 6.65
CA SER A 370 -0.22 -9.13 6.33
C SER A 370 -0.12 -7.60 6.27
N LEU A 371 -0.92 -6.88 7.05
CA LEU A 371 -0.83 -5.42 7.13
C LEU A 371 0.55 -5.00 7.68
N GLY A 372 1.39 -4.38 6.83
CA GLY A 372 2.75 -3.98 7.20
C GLY A 372 3.82 -5.06 6.99
N ALA A 373 3.49 -6.20 6.37
CA ALA A 373 4.49 -7.19 5.99
C ALA A 373 5.54 -6.57 5.06
N GLY A 374 6.82 -6.71 5.44
CA GLY A 374 7.95 -6.11 4.73
C GLY A 374 8.27 -4.67 5.13
N ALA A 375 7.43 -3.96 5.89
CA ALA A 375 7.69 -2.58 6.33
C ALA A 375 8.79 -2.46 7.41
N GLY A 376 9.37 -3.57 7.87
CA GLY A 376 10.33 -3.60 8.97
C GLY A 376 9.70 -3.43 10.35
N ILE A 377 8.37 -3.55 10.45
CA ILE A 377 7.64 -3.53 11.73
C ILE A 377 7.72 -4.95 12.31
N PRO A 378 8.21 -5.14 13.55
CA PRO A 378 8.21 -6.44 14.19
C PRO A 378 6.78 -6.85 14.52
N SER A 379 6.40 -8.11 14.27
CA SER A 379 5.07 -8.65 14.61
C SER A 379 4.95 -9.05 16.09
N GLU A 380 6.07 -9.30 16.74
CA GLU A 380 6.18 -9.69 18.14
C GLU A 380 7.40 -9.01 18.79
N HIS A 381 7.53 -9.13 20.11
CA HIS A 381 8.72 -8.65 20.81
C HIS A 381 9.95 -9.48 20.44
N GLU A 382 10.82 -8.91 19.61
CA GLU A 382 12.10 -9.52 19.27
C GLU A 382 13.20 -9.13 20.26
N TYR A 383 13.88 -10.15 20.79
CA TYR A 383 15.00 -9.99 21.73
C TYR A 383 16.29 -10.53 21.13
N GLU A 384 17.40 -9.87 21.45
CA GLU A 384 18.76 -10.34 21.20
C GLU A 384 19.41 -10.73 22.53
N SER A 385 20.00 -11.93 22.57
CA SER A 385 20.64 -12.45 23.76
C SER A 385 22.14 -12.15 23.73
N TYR A 386 22.62 -11.49 24.78
CA TYR A 386 24.03 -11.21 24.99
C TYR A 386 24.54 -11.92 26.23
N ARG A 387 25.75 -12.48 26.17
CA ARG A 387 26.41 -13.02 27.36
C ARG A 387 27.14 -11.90 28.08
N CYS A 388 26.86 -11.72 29.37
CA CYS A 388 27.59 -10.77 30.19
C CYS A 388 29.04 -11.25 30.40
N HIS A 389 29.99 -10.31 30.40
CA HIS A 389 31.41 -10.63 30.55
C HIS A 389 31.80 -10.97 32.00
N PHE A 390 31.14 -10.38 32.99
CA PHE A 390 31.46 -10.55 34.41
C PHE A 390 30.65 -11.65 35.08
N LEU A 391 29.37 -11.71 34.74
CA LEU A 391 28.45 -12.74 35.15
C LEU A 391 28.20 -13.56 33.89
N GLU A 392 28.32 -14.87 33.92
CA GLU A 392 27.99 -15.69 32.74
C GLU A 392 26.47 -15.73 32.45
N THR A 393 25.73 -14.74 32.95
CA THR A 393 24.29 -14.57 32.75
C THR A 393 23.99 -14.02 31.36
N GLN A 394 22.89 -14.52 30.79
CA GLN A 394 22.36 -14.03 29.51
C GLN A 394 21.49 -12.80 29.76
N ILE A 395 21.79 -11.73 29.05
CA ILE A 395 21.01 -10.50 29.00
C ILE A 395 20.14 -10.57 27.76
N LYS A 396 18.83 -10.39 27.91
CA LYS A 396 17.91 -10.21 26.79
C LYS A 396 17.72 -8.71 26.57
N ALA A 397 18.14 -8.21 25.41
CA ALA A 397 17.94 -6.83 25.00
C ALA A 397 16.93 -6.76 23.85
N LEU A 398 16.13 -5.71 23.78
CA LEU A 398 15.17 -5.50 22.71
C LEU A 398 15.86 -5.13 21.39
N LYS A 399 15.41 -5.73 20.30
CA LYS A 399 15.70 -5.24 18.94
C LYS A 399 14.78 -4.06 18.59
N ASN A 400 15.18 -3.28 17.59
CA ASN A 400 14.38 -2.16 17.04
C ASN A 400 13.89 -1.14 18.09
N LEU A 401 14.82 -0.65 18.92
CA LEU A 401 14.56 0.28 20.03
C LEU A 401 13.79 1.55 19.64
N GLU A 402 13.86 1.98 18.39
CA GLU A 402 13.20 3.17 17.88
C GLU A 402 11.68 3.09 18.06
N PHE A 403 11.07 1.93 17.77
CA PHE A 403 9.62 1.75 17.93
C PHE A 403 9.19 1.76 19.39
N TYR A 404 10.00 1.17 20.27
CA TYR A 404 9.70 1.11 21.70
C TYR A 404 9.88 2.45 22.41
N LYS A 405 10.82 3.30 21.97
CA LYS A 405 10.97 4.65 22.52
C LYS A 405 9.85 5.59 22.10
N ALA A 406 9.26 5.35 20.93
CA ALA A 406 8.14 6.11 20.43
C ALA A 406 6.79 5.70 21.06
N ASP A 407 6.75 4.54 21.73
CA ASP A 407 5.56 4.01 22.37
C ASP A 407 5.49 4.45 23.86
N GLU A 408 4.52 5.29 24.19
CA GLU A 408 4.31 5.79 25.56
C GLU A 408 3.74 4.72 26.50
N THR A 409 3.23 3.61 25.96
CA THR A 409 2.65 2.52 26.75
C THR A 409 3.71 1.57 27.34
N VAL A 410 4.93 1.57 26.79
CA VAL A 410 5.99 0.64 27.18
C VAL A 410 7.06 1.35 28.00
N GLU A 411 7.20 0.97 29.28
CA GLU A 411 8.31 1.43 30.11
C GLU A 411 9.59 0.63 29.80
N LEU A 412 10.64 1.33 29.34
CA LEU A 412 11.95 0.74 29.04
C LEU A 412 12.91 0.86 30.23
N GLU A 413 13.58 -0.24 30.59
CA GLU A 413 14.66 -0.27 31.57
C GLU A 413 15.99 -0.61 30.90
N ALA A 414 17.08 0.02 31.34
CA ALA A 414 18.41 -0.34 30.89
C ALA A 414 18.81 -1.67 31.53
N VAL A 415 19.03 -2.72 30.73
CA VAL A 415 19.38 -4.07 31.23
C VAL A 415 20.90 -4.31 31.15
N GLY A 416 21.58 -3.59 30.26
CA GLY A 416 23.03 -3.72 30.10
C GLY A 416 23.66 -2.65 29.21
N TYR A 417 24.97 -2.78 29.01
CA TYR A 417 25.78 -1.84 28.25
C TYR A 417 26.76 -2.62 27.39
N GLN A 418 26.92 -2.20 26.14
CA GLN A 418 27.84 -2.83 25.20
C GLN A 418 29.01 -1.90 24.88
N CYS A 419 30.22 -2.44 24.82
CA CYS A 419 31.37 -1.65 24.40
C CYS A 419 31.33 -1.39 22.88
N GLY A 420 31.38 -0.13 22.47
CA GLY A 420 31.36 0.23 21.04
C GLY A 420 32.56 -0.25 20.21
N LYS A 421 33.69 -0.65 20.84
CA LYS A 421 34.89 -1.11 20.12
C LYS A 421 35.03 -2.63 20.04
N CYS A 422 34.79 -3.33 21.15
CA CYS A 422 35.00 -4.78 21.23
C CYS A 422 33.72 -5.59 21.46
N GLN A 423 32.57 -4.90 21.45
CA GLN A 423 31.22 -5.48 21.62
C GLN A 423 31.02 -6.29 22.91
N ALA A 424 31.92 -6.17 23.89
CA ALA A 424 31.76 -6.82 25.19
C ALA A 424 30.57 -6.22 25.93
N THR A 425 29.66 -7.09 26.38
CA THR A 425 28.42 -6.71 27.06
C THR A 425 28.55 -6.87 28.57
N VAL A 426 28.01 -5.91 29.32
CA VAL A 426 28.00 -5.88 30.78
C VAL A 426 26.57 -5.65 31.26
N SER A 427 26.07 -6.52 32.13
CA SER A 427 24.75 -6.36 32.75
C SER A 427 24.76 -5.24 33.79
N GLU A 428 23.58 -4.68 34.09
CA GLU A 428 23.36 -3.78 35.22
C GLU A 428 23.91 -4.34 36.55
N GLU A 429 23.72 -5.64 36.78
CA GLU A 429 24.20 -6.34 37.97
C GLU A 429 25.73 -6.48 38.00
N GLY A 430 26.31 -6.87 36.86
CA GLY A 430 27.77 -6.95 36.71
C GLY A 430 28.43 -5.58 36.89
N ARG A 431 27.79 -4.51 36.40
CA ARG A 431 28.22 -3.14 36.64
C ARG A 431 28.21 -2.79 38.13
N LYS A 432 27.11 -3.06 38.83
CA LYS A 432 26.95 -2.75 40.26
C LYS A 432 27.99 -3.49 41.11
N ARG A 433 28.30 -4.74 40.77
CA ARG A 433 29.31 -5.57 41.47
C ARG A 433 30.73 -5.05 41.25
N GLU A 434 31.09 -4.71 40.01
CA GLU A 434 32.45 -4.30 39.65
C GLU A 434 32.67 -2.77 39.70
N GLY A 435 31.65 -2.01 40.08
CA GLY A 435 31.71 -0.55 40.21
C GLY A 435 31.96 0.19 38.88
N LEU A 436 31.62 -0.42 37.75
CA LEU A 436 31.94 0.10 36.43
C LEU A 436 31.10 1.35 36.10
N GLY A 437 31.74 2.50 35.87
CA GLY A 437 31.03 3.77 35.69
C GLY A 437 30.51 4.43 36.98
N GLY A 438 30.91 3.92 38.16
CA GLY A 438 30.57 4.47 39.47
C GLY A 438 29.22 3.99 40.03
N LYS A 439 28.73 4.66 41.09
CA LYS A 439 27.47 4.29 41.77
C LYS A 439 26.21 4.47 40.91
N THR A 440 26.31 5.23 39.81
CA THR A 440 25.20 5.55 38.91
C THR A 440 25.58 5.26 37.47
N ALA A 441 24.62 4.84 36.64
CA ALA A 441 24.81 4.53 35.22
C ALA A 441 25.44 5.64 34.37
N LYS A 442 25.39 6.90 34.83
CA LYS A 442 25.83 8.09 34.09
C LYS A 442 27.33 8.11 33.74
N GLY A 443 28.17 7.34 34.43
CA GLY A 443 29.62 7.31 34.20
C GLY A 443 30.09 6.25 33.21
N ILE A 444 29.20 5.38 32.72
CA ILE A 444 29.53 4.25 31.84
C ILE A 444 30.18 4.66 30.51
N PRO A 445 29.73 5.73 29.82
CA PRO A 445 30.33 6.11 28.54
C PRO A 445 31.81 6.45 28.63
N LYS A 446 32.25 6.92 29.80
CA LYS A 446 33.64 7.28 30.11
C LYS A 446 34.41 6.15 30.80
N ALA A 447 33.75 5.08 31.21
CA ALA A 447 34.38 3.93 31.85
C ALA A 447 35.26 3.16 30.86
N LYS A 448 36.34 2.57 31.37
CA LYS A 448 37.21 1.68 30.59
C LYS A 448 36.56 0.32 30.46
N CYS A 449 36.49 -0.20 29.24
CA CYS A 449 36.02 -1.54 28.97
C CYS A 449 36.99 -2.58 29.58
N PRO A 450 36.48 -3.62 30.26
CA PRO A 450 37.32 -4.65 30.87
C PRO A 450 38.11 -5.47 29.85
N LYS A 451 37.60 -5.63 28.62
CA LYS A 451 38.23 -6.46 27.58
C LYS A 451 39.28 -5.71 26.76
N CYS A 452 39.02 -4.45 26.39
CA CYS A 452 39.87 -3.70 25.46
C CYS A 452 40.43 -2.39 26.02
N SER A 453 40.18 -2.07 27.30
CA SER A 453 40.62 -0.83 27.99
C SER A 453 40.19 0.50 27.33
N SER A 454 39.46 0.44 26.23
CA SER A 454 38.91 1.60 25.52
C SER A 454 37.62 2.08 26.19
N LYS A 455 37.16 3.29 25.89
CA LYS A 455 35.90 3.82 26.43
C LYS A 455 34.72 2.93 26.01
N MET A 456 33.78 2.72 26.92
CA MET A 456 32.62 1.86 26.67
C MET A 456 31.68 2.43 25.59
N GLY A 457 31.49 3.75 25.57
CA GLY A 457 30.56 4.43 24.66
C GLY A 457 29.11 4.46 25.19
N ASP A 458 28.21 5.03 24.39
CA ASP A 458 26.80 5.30 24.75
C ASP A 458 25.83 4.17 24.34
N ASN A 459 26.32 2.94 24.15
CA ASN A 459 25.50 1.81 23.69
C ASN A 459 24.81 1.13 24.88
N THR A 460 23.67 1.67 25.28
CA THR A 460 22.82 1.09 26.33
C THR A 460 21.84 0.09 25.72
N LEU A 461 21.78 -1.10 26.31
CA LEU A 461 20.82 -2.14 25.98
C LEU A 461 19.57 -1.96 26.84
N TYR A 462 18.42 -1.84 26.20
CA TYR A 462 17.14 -1.70 26.87
C TYR A 462 16.35 -3.01 26.81
N GLY A 463 15.56 -3.24 27.85
CA GLY A 463 14.54 -4.28 27.93
C GLY A 463 13.21 -3.65 28.33
N ILE A 464 12.12 -4.38 28.11
CA ILE A 464 10.83 -4.00 28.66
C ILE A 464 10.93 -4.19 30.18
N LYS A 465 10.51 -3.18 30.93
CA LYS A 465 10.35 -3.31 32.37
C LYS A 465 9.16 -4.23 32.64
N GLN A 466 9.41 -5.53 32.63
CA GLN A 466 8.47 -6.49 33.16
C GLN A 466 8.44 -6.30 34.68
N GLU A 467 7.28 -5.98 35.24
CA GLU A 467 7.05 -6.23 36.67
C GLU A 467 7.43 -7.69 36.90
N ALA A 468 8.45 -7.92 37.73
CA ALA A 468 9.13 -9.18 37.91
C ALA A 468 8.20 -10.41 37.86
N GLU A 469 8.16 -11.08 36.70
CA GLU A 469 7.79 -12.49 36.69
C GLU A 469 8.93 -13.22 37.40
N GLU A 470 8.60 -13.76 38.58
CA GLU A 470 9.45 -14.68 39.32
C GLU A 470 10.00 -15.74 38.35
N PRO A 471 11.31 -16.04 38.40
CA PRO A 471 11.85 -17.11 37.59
C PRO A 471 11.12 -18.40 37.98
N ALA A 472 10.42 -18.96 36.99
CA ALA A 472 9.79 -20.27 37.07
C ALA A 472 10.76 -21.24 37.77
N THR A 473 10.34 -21.69 38.96
CA THR A 473 11.01 -22.69 39.76
C THR A 473 11.04 -24.00 38.99
N ALA A 474 12.11 -24.18 38.22
CA ALA A 474 12.46 -25.45 37.62
C ALA A 474 12.91 -26.42 38.73
N GLY A 475 12.20 -27.55 38.85
CA GLY A 475 12.79 -28.79 39.35
C GLY A 475 12.36 -29.21 40.75
N ALA A 476 11.15 -29.73 40.87
CA ALA A 476 10.91 -30.86 41.73
C ALA A 476 11.66 -32.08 41.15
N MET A 477 12.69 -32.55 41.84
CA MET A 477 13.08 -33.97 41.94
C MET A 477 13.71 -34.22 43.29
#